data_AF-A0AAV7KDB3-F1
#
_entry.id   AF-A0AAV7KDB3-F1
#
_cell.length_a   1.000
_cell.length_b   1.000
_cell.length_c   1.000
_cell.angle_alpha   90.00
_cell.angle_beta   90.00
_cell.angle_gamma   90.00
#
_symmetry.space_group_name_H-M   'P 1'
#
loop_
_entity.id
_entity.type
_entity.pdbx_description
1 polymer ?
#
loop_
_entity_poly.entity_id
_entity_poly.type
_entity_poly.pdbx_seq_one_letter_code
_entity_poly.pdbx_strand_id
1 'polypeptide(L)'
;MDAGTISEKLIELLKPFEVDPLKCVGQGYDGASVMSGIHGGVQARMKGAGYRSATYVHYASHRLNLVLAATAERRPLMKSFFDILDLTYSFMNGTKRHAVFIDVQDERYPNVQALELARSCSTRWSPVL
;
A
#
# COMPACT_ATOMS: atom_id res chain seq x y z
N MET A 1 9.93 -10.91 0.00
CA MET A 1 10.22 -10.92 1.45
C MET A 1 9.22 -11.86 2.10
N ASP A 2 9.67 -12.89 2.80
CA ASP A 2 8.77 -13.85 3.46
C ASP A 2 8.35 -13.38 4.86
N ALA A 3 7.39 -14.08 5.45
CA ALA A 3 6.81 -13.74 6.74
C ALA A 3 7.84 -13.76 7.88
N GLY A 4 8.90 -14.56 7.76
CA GLY A 4 9.96 -14.65 8.77
C GLY A 4 10.79 -13.40 8.84
N THR A 5 11.35 -13.00 7.69
CA THR A 5 12.13 -11.77 7.60
C THR A 5 11.32 -10.56 8.08
N ILE A 6 10.03 -10.48 7.71
CA ILE A 6 9.17 -9.36 8.15
C ILE A 6 8.96 -9.38 9.66
N SER A 7 8.68 -10.54 10.24
CA SER A 7 8.43 -10.66 11.70
C SER A 7 9.68 -10.34 12.51
N GLU A 8 10.84 -10.86 12.10
CA GLU A 8 12.12 -10.56 12.73
C GLU A 8 12.42 -9.06 12.70
N LYS A 9 12.22 -8.42 11.55
CA LYS A 9 12.41 -6.98 11.42
C LYS A 9 11.43 -6.18 12.29
N LEU A 10 10.17 -6.58 12.37
CA LEU A 10 9.19 -5.94 13.25
C LEU A 10 9.61 -6.03 14.71
N ILE A 11 10.06 -7.19 15.16
CA ILE A 11 10.54 -7.39 16.53
C ILE A 11 11.77 -6.52 16.80
N GLU A 12 12.74 -6.49 15.88
CA GLU A 12 13.90 -5.59 15.96
C GLU A 12 13.51 -4.13 16.07
N LEU A 13 12.52 -3.68 15.30
CA LEU A 13 12.02 -2.31 15.34
C LEU A 13 11.32 -1.98 16.66
N LEU A 14 10.72 -2.96 17.33
CA LEU A 14 10.04 -2.78 18.61
C LEU A 14 11.00 -2.79 19.81
N LYS A 15 12.20 -3.41 19.69
CA LYS A 15 13.18 -3.51 20.78
C LYS A 15 13.52 -2.17 21.45
N PRO A 16 13.80 -1.06 20.73
CA PRO A 16 14.18 0.21 21.35
C PRO A 16 13.04 0.86 22.14
N PHE A 17 11.80 0.46 21.89
CA PHE A 17 10.61 1.00 22.57
C PHE A 17 10.25 0.23 23.83
N GLU A 18 10.97 -0.85 24.15
CA GLU A 18 10.75 -1.70 25.34
C GLU A 18 9.28 -2.08 25.54
N VAL A 19 8.56 -2.29 24.43
CA VAL A 19 7.13 -2.64 24.46
C VAL A 19 6.99 -4.03 25.07
N ASP A 20 6.30 -4.11 26.21
CA ASP A 20 5.88 -5.37 26.80
C ASP A 20 4.96 -6.12 25.81
N PRO A 21 5.37 -7.28 25.26
CA PRO A 21 4.56 -8.03 24.30
C PRO A 21 3.18 -8.43 24.83
N LEU A 22 3.03 -8.58 26.15
CA LEU A 22 1.75 -8.93 26.78
C LEU A 22 0.77 -7.76 26.82
N LYS A 23 1.27 -6.52 26.78
CA LYS A 23 0.46 -5.29 26.70
C LYS A 23 0.08 -4.93 25.27
N CYS A 24 0.64 -5.61 24.27
CA CYS A 24 0.21 -5.47 22.90
C CYS A 24 -1.12 -6.21 22.70
N VAL A 25 -2.20 -5.46 22.50
CA VAL A 25 -3.57 -6.01 22.38
C VAL A 25 -4.03 -6.19 20.94
N GLY A 26 -3.29 -5.66 19.97
CA GLY A 26 -3.66 -5.71 18.56
C GLY A 26 -2.47 -5.68 17.62
N GLN A 27 -2.62 -6.37 16.48
CA GLN A 27 -1.71 -6.31 15.35
C GLN A 27 -2.52 -6.17 14.07
N GLY A 28 -2.22 -5.14 13.28
CA GLY A 28 -2.97 -4.80 12.07
C GLY A 28 -2.13 -5.01 10.81
N TYR A 29 -2.58 -5.86 9.89
CA TYR A 29 -1.92 -6.06 8.59
C TYR A 29 -2.92 -6.13 7.45
N ASP A 30 -2.41 -6.09 6.21
CA ASP A 30 -3.21 -6.40 5.03
C ASP A 30 -3.56 -7.90 4.96
N GLY A 31 -4.33 -8.26 3.93
CA GLY A 31 -4.85 -9.61 3.73
C GLY A 31 -3.90 -10.56 3.03
N ALA A 32 -2.71 -10.11 2.62
CA ALA A 32 -1.76 -10.96 1.91
C ALA A 32 -1.41 -12.17 2.78
N SER A 33 -1.33 -13.36 2.18
CA SER A 33 -1.10 -14.62 2.93
C SER A 33 0.16 -14.58 3.80
N VAL A 34 1.19 -13.87 3.34
CA VAL A 34 2.44 -13.61 4.08
C VAL A 34 2.16 -12.86 5.39
N MET A 35 1.19 -11.96 5.44
CA MET A 35 0.84 -11.17 6.61
C MET A 35 -0.25 -11.84 7.46
N SER A 36 -1.34 -12.26 6.82
CA SER A 36 -2.58 -12.72 7.45
C SER A 36 -2.60 -14.22 7.77
N GLY A 37 -1.67 -15.01 7.20
CA GLY A 37 -1.64 -16.46 7.31
C GLY A 37 -1.64 -16.97 8.76
N ILE A 38 -2.58 -17.86 9.08
CA ILE A 38 -2.82 -18.36 10.45
C ILE A 38 -1.72 -19.31 10.98
N HIS A 39 -0.94 -19.93 10.09
CA HIS A 39 0.10 -20.89 10.46
C HIS A 39 1.51 -20.36 10.24
N GLY A 40 1.73 -19.63 9.15
CA GLY A 40 3.07 -19.18 8.74
C GLY A 40 3.19 -17.69 8.46
N GLY A 41 2.08 -16.94 8.54
CA GLY A 41 2.07 -15.51 8.29
C GLY A 41 2.65 -14.72 9.46
N VAL A 42 2.91 -13.43 9.23
CA VAL A 42 3.43 -12.51 10.25
C VAL A 42 2.56 -12.54 11.50
N GLN A 43 1.24 -12.55 11.37
CA GLN A 43 0.36 -12.56 12.55
C GLN A 43 0.53 -13.79 13.46
N ALA A 44 0.77 -14.96 12.86
CA ALA A 44 1.03 -16.19 13.59
C ALA A 44 2.42 -16.15 14.26
N ARG A 45 3.43 -15.67 13.53
CA ARG A 45 4.81 -15.56 14.02
C ARG A 45 4.94 -14.56 15.17
N MET A 46 4.29 -13.41 15.08
CA MET A 46 4.27 -12.41 16.17
C MET A 46 3.63 -12.99 17.44
N LYS A 47 2.52 -13.72 17.33
CA LYS A 47 1.92 -14.44 18.47
C LYS A 47 2.89 -15.46 19.07
N GLY A 48 3.60 -16.22 18.23
CA GLY A 48 4.64 -17.16 18.64
C GLY A 48 5.81 -16.49 19.36
N ALA A 49 6.17 -15.26 18.98
CA ALA A 49 7.26 -14.47 19.53
C ALA A 49 6.92 -13.73 20.84
N GLY A 50 5.76 -14.01 21.45
CA GLY A 50 5.37 -13.45 22.75
C GLY A 50 4.22 -12.45 22.71
N TYR A 51 3.82 -11.96 21.53
CA TYR A 51 2.68 -11.04 21.35
C TYR A 51 1.34 -11.79 21.34
N ARG A 52 1.12 -12.68 22.31
CA ARG A 52 -0.02 -13.61 22.35
C ARG A 52 -1.37 -12.91 22.49
N SER A 53 -1.39 -11.78 23.21
CA SER A 53 -2.57 -10.93 23.42
C SER A 53 -2.94 -10.08 22.20
N ALA A 54 -2.03 -9.98 21.21
CA ALA A 54 -2.22 -9.13 20.05
C ALA A 54 -3.21 -9.77 19.06
N THR A 55 -4.46 -9.31 19.11
CA THR A 55 -5.51 -9.77 18.20
C THR A 55 -5.23 -9.27 16.78
N TYR A 56 -5.31 -10.16 15.80
CA TYR A 56 -5.14 -9.78 14.41
C TYR A 56 -6.37 -9.00 13.93
N VAL A 57 -6.13 -7.82 13.38
CA VAL A 57 -7.15 -6.99 12.74
C VAL A 57 -6.76 -6.81 11.28
N HIS A 58 -7.59 -7.30 10.37
CA HIS A 58 -7.39 -7.05 8.96
C HIS A 58 -7.66 -5.56 8.67
N TYR A 59 -6.71 -4.89 8.02
CA TYR A 59 -6.80 -3.45 7.80
C TYR A 59 -8.05 -3.08 6.95
N ALA A 60 -8.94 -2.25 7.52
CA ALA A 60 -10.26 -1.98 6.96
C ALA A 60 -10.20 -1.18 5.64
N SER A 61 -9.24 -0.24 5.52
CA SER A 61 -9.08 0.54 4.29
C SER A 61 -8.66 -0.32 3.10
N HIS A 62 -7.88 -1.39 3.33
CA HIS A 62 -7.54 -2.33 2.27
C HIS A 62 -8.79 -3.07 1.77
N ARG A 63 -9.67 -3.49 2.68
CA ARG A 63 -10.96 -4.11 2.30
C ARG A 63 -11.83 -3.14 1.50
N LEU A 64 -11.92 -1.90 1.94
CA LEU A 64 -12.67 -0.86 1.24
C LEU A 64 -12.10 -0.65 -0.17
N ASN A 65 -10.78 -0.53 -0.31
CA ASN A 65 -10.12 -0.36 -1.59
C ASN A 65 -10.43 -1.52 -2.55
N LEU A 66 -10.39 -2.77 -2.05
CA LEU A 66 -10.74 -3.94 -2.85
C LEU A 66 -12.21 -3.93 -3.29
N VAL A 67 -13.13 -3.52 -2.43
CA VAL A 67 -14.56 -3.40 -2.78
C VAL A 67 -14.77 -2.32 -3.83
N LEU A 68 -14.12 -1.16 -3.68
CA LEU A 68 -14.18 -0.06 -4.65
C LEU A 68 -13.60 -0.49 -6.00
N ALA A 69 -12.42 -1.12 -6.01
CA ALA A 69 -11.79 -1.67 -7.20
C ALA A 69 -12.71 -2.62 -7.95
N ALA A 70 -13.23 -3.63 -7.24
CA ALA A 70 -14.11 -4.65 -7.82
C ALA A 70 -15.42 -4.04 -8.34
N THR A 71 -15.94 -3.01 -7.65
CA THR A 71 -17.16 -2.31 -8.08
C THR A 71 -16.91 -1.47 -9.33
N ALA A 72 -15.79 -0.73 -9.38
CA ALA A 72 -15.38 0.06 -10.53
C ALA A 72 -15.14 -0.82 -11.77
N GLU A 73 -14.47 -1.95 -11.60
CA GLU A 73 -14.18 -2.89 -12.69
C GLU A 73 -15.44 -3.52 -13.29
N ARG A 74 -16.49 -3.73 -12.48
CA ARG A 74 -17.78 -4.27 -12.93
C ARG A 74 -18.67 -3.26 -13.64
N ARG A 75 -18.41 -1.96 -13.52
CA ARG A 75 -19.21 -0.90 -14.15
C ARG A 75 -18.52 -0.40 -15.41
N PRO A 76 -19.08 -0.61 -16.62
CA PRO A 76 -18.41 -0.26 -17.88
C PRO A 76 -17.91 1.18 -17.93
N LEU A 77 -18.71 2.13 -17.44
CA LEU A 77 -18.37 3.55 -17.40
C LEU A 77 -17.16 3.84 -16.49
N MET A 78 -17.12 3.23 -15.30
CA MET A 78 -16.00 3.37 -14.37
C MET A 78 -14.75 2.69 -14.90
N LYS A 79 -14.90 1.51 -15.48
CA LYS A 79 -13.80 0.81 -16.14
C LYS A 79 -13.19 1.67 -17.26
N SER A 80 -14.00 2.21 -18.17
CA SER A 80 -13.51 3.08 -19.24
C SER A 80 -12.83 4.33 -18.69
N PHE A 81 -13.36 4.92 -17.62
CA PHE A 81 -12.73 6.07 -16.97
C PHE A 81 -11.31 5.74 -16.45
N PHE A 82 -11.16 4.66 -15.68
CA PHE A 82 -9.85 4.26 -15.15
C PHE A 82 -8.89 3.79 -16.26
N ASP A 83 -9.39 3.11 -17.30
CA ASP A 83 -8.58 2.71 -18.46
C ASP A 83 -8.00 3.95 -19.18
N ILE A 84 -8.78 5.03 -19.32
CA ILE A 84 -8.30 6.30 -19.92
C ILE A 84 -7.25 6.97 -19.03
N LEU A 85 -7.45 6.97 -17.71
CA LEU A 85 -6.47 7.52 -16.77
C LEU A 85 -5.14 6.76 -16.85
N ASP A 86 -5.18 5.43 -16.87
CA ASP A 86 -3.99 4.59 -16.99
C ASP A 86 -3.25 4.79 -18.32
N LEU A 87 -4.00 4.93 -19.42
CA LEU A 87 -3.43 5.24 -20.73
C LEU A 87 -2.77 6.62 -20.73
N THR A 88 -3.41 7.62 -20.13
CA THR A 88 -2.88 8.98 -20.02
C THR A 88 -1.59 9.00 -19.20
N TYR A 89 -1.60 8.35 -18.03
CA TYR A 89 -0.41 8.20 -17.20
C TYR A 89 0.73 7.53 -17.99
N SER A 90 0.45 6.40 -18.65
CA SER A 90 1.46 5.65 -19.40
C SER A 90 2.02 6.44 -20.58
N PHE A 91 1.18 7.25 -21.24
CA PHE A 91 1.60 8.15 -22.30
C PHE A 91 2.54 9.23 -21.76
N MET A 92 2.14 9.92 -20.69
CA MET A 92 2.90 11.04 -20.14
C MET A 92 4.20 10.61 -19.46
N ASN A 93 4.20 9.44 -18.80
CA ASN A 93 5.36 8.94 -18.06
C ASN A 93 6.43 8.25 -18.95
N GLY A 94 6.33 8.38 -20.28
CA GLY A 94 7.38 7.92 -21.18
C GLY A 94 8.60 8.85 -21.11
N THR A 95 9.81 8.31 -21.00
CA THR A 95 11.06 9.03 -20.66
C THR A 95 11.21 10.41 -21.29
N LYS A 96 11.03 10.55 -22.61
CA LYS A 96 11.18 11.83 -23.31
C LYS A 96 10.05 12.82 -23.01
N ARG A 97 8.81 12.33 -22.88
CA ARG A 97 7.63 13.16 -22.61
C ARG A 97 7.58 13.60 -21.15
N HIS A 98 7.97 12.71 -20.25
CA HIS A 98 8.09 13.02 -18.83
C HIS A 98 9.14 14.11 -18.59
N ALA A 99 10.32 14.00 -19.19
CA ALA A 99 11.35 15.05 -19.10
C ALA A 99 10.81 16.41 -19.57
N VAL A 100 10.22 16.47 -20.77
CA VAL A 100 9.60 17.70 -21.29
C VAL A 100 8.48 18.22 -20.38
N PHE A 101 7.69 17.33 -19.77
CA PHE A 101 6.62 17.71 -18.85
C PHE A 101 7.16 18.34 -17.57
N ILE A 102 8.28 17.87 -17.04
CA ILE A 102 8.95 18.48 -15.89
C ILE A 102 9.59 19.82 -16.29
N ASP A 103 10.33 19.85 -17.40
CA ASP A 103 11.02 21.07 -17.89
C ASP A 103 10.04 22.24 -18.08
N VAL A 104 8.88 21.99 -18.69
CA VAL A 104 7.83 23.02 -18.90
C VAL A 104 7.23 23.52 -17.58
N GLN A 105 7.15 22.67 -16.55
CA GLN A 105 6.67 23.08 -15.24
C GLN A 105 7.68 23.98 -14.53
N ASP A 106 8.96 23.60 -14.57
CA ASP A 106 10.05 24.36 -13.95
C ASP A 106 10.23 25.73 -14.63
N GLU A 107 10.07 25.80 -15.95
CA GLU A 107 10.11 27.06 -16.71
C GLU A 107 8.95 28.00 -16.37
N ARG A 108 7.72 27.46 -16.23
CA ARG A 108 6.51 28.26 -15.99
C ARG A 108 6.33 28.67 -14.53
N TYR A 109 6.76 27.81 -13.62
CA TYR A 109 6.57 27.99 -12.18
C TYR A 109 7.90 27.83 -11.45
N PRO A 110 8.88 28.72 -11.70
CA PRO A 110 10.16 28.64 -11.05
C PRO A 110 9.97 28.72 -9.53
N ASN A 111 10.56 27.78 -8.81
CA ASN A 111 10.46 27.58 -7.34
C ASN A 111 9.19 26.87 -6.84
N VAL A 112 8.37 26.29 -7.72
CA VAL A 112 7.32 25.34 -7.33
C VAL A 112 7.77 23.94 -7.68
N GLN A 113 7.60 22.99 -6.77
CA GLN A 113 7.92 21.59 -7.06
C GLN A 113 7.04 21.08 -8.21
N ALA A 114 7.68 20.53 -9.25
CA ALA A 114 6.98 19.93 -10.38
C ALA A 114 6.00 18.84 -9.91
N LEU A 115 4.81 18.85 -10.48
CA LEU A 115 3.79 17.86 -10.20
C LEU A 115 4.09 16.58 -10.97
N GLU A 116 3.84 15.45 -10.32
CA GLU A 116 3.91 14.13 -10.93
C GLU A 116 2.50 13.58 -11.11
N LEU A 117 2.28 12.90 -12.23
CA LEU A 117 1.03 12.19 -12.44
C LEU A 117 0.99 10.97 -11.50
N ALA A 118 -0.10 10.82 -10.76
CA ALA A 118 -0.29 9.63 -9.93
C ALA A 118 -0.79 8.47 -10.80
N ARG A 119 -0.22 7.28 -10.58
CA ARG A 119 -0.67 6.05 -11.23
C ARG A 119 -1.85 5.45 -10.48
N SER A 120 -2.89 4.99 -11.19
CA SER A 120 -3.91 4.11 -10.61
C SER A 120 -3.25 2.84 -10.08
N CYS A 121 -3.53 2.51 -8.83
CA CYS A 121 -3.04 1.29 -8.23
C CYS A 121 -4.15 0.65 -7.40
N SER A 122 -4.56 -0.55 -7.78
CA SER A 122 -5.58 -1.32 -7.07
C SER A 122 -5.10 -1.91 -5.74
N THR A 123 -3.79 -1.91 -5.47
CA THR A 123 -3.20 -2.58 -4.31
C THR A 123 -2.57 -1.64 -3.28
N ARG A 124 -2.21 -0.42 -3.64
CA ARG A 124 -1.77 0.61 -2.68
C ARG A 124 -2.96 1.46 -2.27
N TRP A 125 -3.05 1.77 -0.97
CA TRP A 125 -4.03 2.72 -0.43
C TRP A 125 -3.92 4.00 -1.27
N SER A 126 -5.01 4.29 -1.98
CA SER A 126 -5.10 4.99 -3.26
C SER A 126 -4.10 6.12 -3.54
N PRO A 127 -3.76 6.34 -4.83
CA PRO A 127 -4.07 7.68 -5.33
C PRO A 127 -5.12 7.72 -6.43
N VAL A 128 -5.45 6.58 -7.06
CA VAL A 128 -6.45 6.56 -8.15
C VAL A 128 -7.26 5.25 -8.25
N LEU A 129 -7.67 4.71 -7.11
CA LEU A 129 -9.09 4.36 -6.95
C LEU A 129 -9.83 5.51 -6.29
#